data_AF-A0A534XWB8-F1
#
_entry.id   AF-A0A534XWB8-F1
#
_cell.length_a   1.000
_cell.length_b   1.000
_cell.length_c   1.000
_cell.angle_alpha   90.00
_cell.angle_beta   90.00
_cell.angle_gamma   90.00
#
_symmetry.space_group_name_H-M   'P 1'
#
loop_
_entity.id
_entity.type
_entity.pdbx_description
1 polymer ?
#
loop_
_entity_poly.entity_id
_entity_poly.type
_entity_poly.pdbx_seq_one_letter_code
_entity_poly.pdbx_strand_id
1 'polypeptide(L)'
;MPPEPPTLLQQSGMYRLWRHLYWSDAEVEEGLRSLAVVLRDTAALANARGAPCIFLVTGRTPQWMLRELFEAPALDYVVVEVPEKELLAEGHPGPAGSTRIADALEARLRTRIANR
;
A
#
# COMPACT_ATOMS: atom_id res chain seq x y z
N MET A 1 -4.04 -8.41 21.21
CA MET A 1 -2.72 -8.58 20.59
C MET A 1 -2.43 -10.06 20.52
N PRO A 2 -2.00 -10.62 19.38
CA PRO A 2 -1.52 -11.99 19.36
C PRO A 2 -0.17 -12.07 20.12
N PRO A 3 0.15 -13.21 20.75
CA PRO A 3 1.39 -13.38 21.49
C PRO A 3 2.60 -13.39 20.55
N GLU A 4 3.69 -12.73 20.95
CA GLU A 4 4.97 -12.79 20.22
C GLU A 4 5.54 -14.21 20.24
N PRO A 5 5.94 -14.77 19.09
CA PRO A 5 6.52 -16.10 19.05
C PRO A 5 7.97 -16.09 19.56
N PRO A 6 8.43 -17.18 20.19
CA PRO A 6 9.78 -17.29 20.74
C PRO A 6 10.85 -17.17 19.65
N THR A 7 11.93 -16.47 19.98
CA THR A 7 13.04 -16.02 19.11
C THR A 7 13.69 -17.10 18.25
N LEU A 8 13.62 -18.38 18.66
CA LEU A 8 14.19 -19.50 17.90
C LEU A 8 13.42 -19.84 16.61
N LEU A 9 12.15 -19.46 16.48
CA LEU A 9 11.33 -19.70 15.27
C LEU A 9 11.53 -18.65 14.17
N GLN A 10 12.15 -17.51 14.47
CA GLN A 10 12.38 -16.44 13.48
C GLN A 10 13.43 -16.82 12.42
N GLN A 11 14.29 -17.81 12.70
CA GLN A 11 15.43 -18.16 11.86
C GLN A 11 15.25 -19.40 10.99
N SER A 12 14.12 -20.12 11.07
CA SER A 12 13.84 -21.27 10.23
C SER A 12 12.79 -20.94 9.16
N GLY A 13 12.86 -21.59 8.00
CA GLY A 13 11.85 -21.49 6.94
C GLY A 13 10.42 -21.82 7.38
N MET A 14 10.25 -22.32 8.63
CA MET A 14 8.96 -22.48 9.30
C MET A 14 8.27 -21.15 9.60
N TYR A 15 8.95 -20.01 9.70
CA TYR A 15 8.30 -18.70 9.85
C TYR A 15 7.49 -18.31 8.60
N ARG A 16 7.98 -18.66 7.39
CA ARG A 16 7.23 -18.46 6.14
C ARG A 16 6.02 -19.39 6.06
N LEU A 17 6.17 -20.65 6.48
CA LEU A 17 5.06 -21.60 6.57
C LEU A 17 4.02 -21.16 7.61
N TRP A 18 4.46 -20.64 8.77
CA TRP A 18 3.57 -20.15 9.81
C TRP A 18 2.79 -18.92 9.35
N ARG A 19 3.44 -17.97 8.65
CA ARG A 19 2.77 -16.81 8.07
C ARG A 19 1.78 -17.18 6.96
N HIS A 20 2.06 -18.22 6.17
CA HIS A 20 1.12 -18.76 5.18
C HIS A 20 -0.02 -19.59 5.80
N LEU A 21 0.20 -20.20 6.96
CA LEU A 21 -0.83 -20.97 7.68
C LEU A 21 -1.75 -20.09 8.52
N TYR A 22 -1.31 -18.88 8.93
CA TYR A 22 -2.05 -18.04 9.90
C TYR A 22 -2.95 -16.97 9.27
N TRP A 23 -2.89 -16.75 7.95
CA TRP A 23 -3.97 -16.12 7.22
C TRP A 23 -4.50 -17.14 6.24
N SER A 24 -5.69 -17.66 6.49
CA SER A 24 -6.39 -18.40 5.44
C SER A 24 -6.54 -17.46 4.24
N ASP A 25 -6.40 -17.97 3.01
CA ASP A 25 -6.58 -17.16 1.80
C ASP A 25 -7.91 -16.37 1.83
N ALA A 26 -8.92 -16.91 2.51
CA ALA A 26 -10.21 -16.28 2.77
C ALA A 26 -10.13 -15.02 3.65
N GLU A 27 -9.28 -14.98 4.69
CA GLU A 27 -9.09 -13.79 5.52
C GLU A 27 -8.34 -12.69 4.77
N VAL A 28 -7.39 -13.07 3.92
CA VAL A 28 -6.71 -12.13 3.02
C VAL A 28 -7.70 -11.56 2.01
N GLU A 29 -8.53 -12.42 1.41
CA GLU A 29 -9.53 -12.00 0.43
C GLU A 29 -10.59 -11.07 1.06
N GLU A 30 -11.10 -11.41 2.24
CA GLU A 30 -12.06 -10.57 2.96
C GLU A 30 -11.44 -9.23 3.39
N GLY A 31 -10.20 -9.26 3.87
CA GLY A 31 -9.44 -8.05 4.18
C GLY A 31 -9.26 -7.14 2.96
N LEU A 32 -8.93 -7.72 1.81
CA LEU A 32 -8.77 -6.98 0.56
C LEU A 32 -10.10 -6.45 0.02
N ARG A 33 -11.18 -7.22 0.15
CA ARG A 33 -12.53 -6.78 -0.25
C ARG A 33 -12.98 -5.59 0.60
N SER A 34 -12.78 -5.67 1.91
CA SER A 34 -13.06 -4.57 2.83
C SER A 34 -12.23 -3.33 2.50
N LEU A 35 -10.92 -3.50 2.26
CA LEU A 35 -10.05 -2.41 1.84
C LEU A 35 -10.51 -1.77 0.52
N ALA A 36 -10.88 -2.58 -0.48
CA ALA A 36 -11.36 -2.09 -1.78
C ALA A 36 -12.64 -1.25 -1.66
N VAL A 37 -13.53 -1.58 -0.71
CA VAL A 37 -14.71 -0.76 -0.41
C VAL A 37 -14.28 0.58 0.19
N VAL A 38 -13.41 0.56 1.21
CA VAL A 38 -12.94 1.79 1.87
C VAL A 38 -12.22 2.72 0.90
N LEU A 39 -11.37 2.20 0.02
CA LEU A 39 -10.66 2.99 -0.99
C LEU A 39 -11.63 3.65 -1.97
N ARG A 40 -12.65 2.92 -2.46
CA ARG A 40 -13.68 3.47 -3.35
C ARG A 40 -14.49 4.56 -2.66
N ASP A 41 -14.97 4.32 -1.45
CA ASP A 41 -15.78 5.29 -0.71
C ASP A 41 -14.99 6.56 -0.39
N THR A 42 -13.71 6.40 -0.04
CA THR A 42 -12.80 7.52 0.20
C THR A 42 -12.63 8.38 -1.07
N ALA A 43 -12.40 7.74 -2.22
CA ALA A 43 -12.25 8.43 -3.49
C ALA A 43 -13.55 9.14 -3.92
N ALA A 44 -14.69 8.46 -3.77
CA ALA A 44 -16.01 9.03 -4.07
C ALA A 44 -16.29 10.27 -3.20
N LEU A 45 -15.99 10.18 -1.91
CA LEU A 45 -16.19 11.28 -0.96
C LEU A 45 -15.28 12.47 -1.26
N ALA A 46 -14.01 12.23 -1.60
CA ALA A 46 -13.08 13.27 -1.99
C ALA A 46 -13.55 13.98 -3.28
N ASN A 47 -13.93 13.20 -4.30
CA ASN A 47 -14.43 13.75 -5.56
C ASN A 47 -15.73 14.57 -5.36
N ALA A 48 -16.67 14.09 -4.54
CA ALA A 48 -17.90 14.82 -4.20
C ALA A 48 -17.63 16.16 -3.51
N ARG A 49 -16.52 16.28 -2.79
CA ARG A 49 -16.04 17.54 -2.17
C ARG A 49 -15.18 18.37 -3.09
N GLY A 50 -14.98 17.96 -4.34
CA GLY A 50 -14.05 18.61 -5.24
C GLY A 50 -12.61 18.57 -4.72
N ALA A 51 -12.16 17.44 -4.21
CA ALA A 51 -10.76 17.21 -3.84
C ALA A 51 -10.18 16.06 -4.69
N PRO A 52 -9.03 16.25 -5.36
CA PRO A 52 -8.29 15.14 -5.98
C PRO A 52 -7.91 14.08 -4.94
N CYS A 53 -8.13 12.81 -5.25
CA CYS A 53 -7.78 11.67 -4.39
C CYS A 53 -6.83 10.71 -5.09
N ILE A 54 -5.55 10.76 -4.72
CA ILE A 54 -4.49 9.87 -5.23
C ILE A 54 -4.03 8.97 -4.07
N PHE A 55 -4.01 7.66 -4.30
CA PHE A 55 -3.49 6.69 -3.33
C PHE A 55 -2.00 6.46 -3.54
N LEU A 56 -1.20 6.58 -2.48
CA LEU A 56 0.22 6.24 -2.51
C LEU A 56 0.40 4.79 -2.02
N VAL A 57 1.12 3.99 -2.81
CA VAL A 57 1.51 2.63 -2.44
C VAL A 57 3.03 2.59 -2.32
N THR A 58 3.52 2.42 -1.08
CA THR A 58 4.96 2.30 -0.81
C THR A 58 5.37 0.85 -0.69
N GLY A 59 6.42 0.45 -1.42
CA GLY A 59 6.99 -0.89 -1.36
C GLY A 59 6.52 -1.83 -2.48
N ARG A 60 6.88 -3.12 -2.37
CA ARG A 60 6.56 -4.13 -3.38
C ARG A 60 5.17 -4.71 -3.15
N THR A 61 4.19 -4.17 -3.87
CA THR A 61 2.83 -4.71 -3.92
C THR A 61 2.67 -5.63 -5.14
N PRO A 62 2.16 -6.86 -4.98
CA PRO A 62 1.91 -7.74 -6.11
C PRO A 62 0.96 -7.13 -7.15
N GLN A 63 1.23 -7.35 -8.44
CA GLN A 63 0.44 -6.76 -9.53
C GLN A 63 -1.05 -7.11 -9.46
N TRP A 64 -1.39 -8.34 -9.04
CA TRP A 64 -2.79 -8.74 -8.89
C TRP A 64 -3.53 -7.90 -7.85
N MET A 65 -2.85 -7.50 -6.76
CA MET A 65 -3.44 -6.68 -5.71
C MET A 65 -3.62 -5.24 -6.19
N LEU A 66 -2.67 -4.71 -6.97
CA LEU A 66 -2.82 -3.40 -7.62
C LEU A 66 -4.03 -3.39 -8.55
N ARG A 67 -4.23 -4.48 -9.31
CA ARG A 67 -5.37 -4.63 -10.19
C ARG A 67 -6.69 -4.59 -9.44
N GLU A 68 -6.84 -5.42 -8.42
CA GLU A 68 -8.08 -5.54 -7.64
C GLU A 68 -8.41 -4.26 -6.87
N LEU A 69 -7.40 -3.65 -6.23
CA LEU A 69 -7.61 -2.50 -5.34
C LEU A 69 -7.71 -1.17 -6.09
N PHE A 70 -7.03 -1.00 -7.23
CA PHE A 70 -6.92 0.30 -7.90
C PHE A 70 -7.30 0.28 -9.38
N GLU A 71 -6.78 -0.64 -10.19
CA GLU A 71 -7.01 -0.62 -11.65
C GLU A 71 -8.46 -0.94 -12.02
N ALA A 72 -9.02 -2.03 -11.49
CA ALA A 72 -10.40 -2.45 -11.73
C ALA A 72 -11.44 -1.41 -11.27
N PRO A 73 -11.31 -0.80 -10.07
CA PRO A 73 -12.20 0.28 -9.66
C PRO A 73 -11.84 1.65 -10.25
N ALA A 74 -10.86 1.73 -11.16
CA ALA A 74 -10.37 2.97 -11.79
C ALA A 74 -9.97 4.07 -10.78
N LEU A 75 -9.35 3.67 -9.67
CA LEU A 75 -8.81 4.60 -8.68
C LEU A 75 -7.43 5.12 -9.12
N ASP A 76 -7.17 6.40 -8.85
CA ASP A 76 -5.87 7.00 -9.16
C ASP A 76 -4.86 6.65 -8.07
N TYR A 77 -3.74 6.06 -8.45
CA TYR A 77 -2.70 5.63 -7.53
C TYR A 77 -1.31 5.82 -8.11
N VAL A 78 -0.32 5.88 -7.22
CA VAL A 78 1.10 5.93 -7.55
C VAL A 78 1.82 4.90 -6.70
N VAL A 79 2.62 4.05 -7.34
CA VAL A 79 3.50 3.10 -6.67
C VAL A 79 4.90 3.69 -6.60
N VAL A 80 5.47 3.73 -5.40
CA VAL A 80 6.85 4.16 -5.17
C VAL A 80 7.59 3.07 -4.42
N GLU A 81 8.51 2.39 -5.12
CA GLU A 81 9.49 1.53 -4.46
C GLU A 81 10.58 2.42 -3.85
N VAL A 82 10.65 2.44 -2.52
CA VAL A 82 11.71 3.14 -1.78
C VAL A 82 12.83 2.11 -1.52
N PRO A 83 14.04 2.33 -2.06
CA PRO A 83 15.18 1.44 -1.82
C PRO A 83 15.49 1.30 -0.33
N GLU A 84 15.95 0.13 0.10
CA GLU A 84 16.25 -0.16 1.51
C GLU A 84 17.24 0.83 2.13
N LYS A 85 18.25 1.29 1.36
CA LYS A 85 19.21 2.31 1.79
C LYS A 85 18.59 3.69 2.07
N GLU A 86 17.38 3.93 1.56
CA GLU A 86 16.61 5.17 1.74
C GLU A 86 15.54 5.02 2.84
N LEU A 87 15.47 3.85 3.50
CA LEU A 87 14.61 3.59 4.65
C LEU A 87 15.37 3.83 5.96
N LEU A 88 14.61 4.20 6.99
CA LEU A 88 15.03 4.20 8.38
C LEU A 88 15.04 2.75 8.93
N ALA A 89 15.61 2.55 10.11
CA ALA A 89 15.76 1.21 10.70
C ALA A 89 14.42 0.49 10.91
N GLU A 90 13.35 1.25 11.15
CA GLU A 90 11.97 0.80 11.32
C GLU A 90 11.22 0.60 9.98
N GLY A 91 11.89 0.76 8.84
CA GLY A 91 11.33 0.55 7.51
C GLY A 91 10.52 1.72 6.95
N HIS A 92 10.45 2.85 7.66
CA HIS A 92 9.84 4.08 7.15
C HIS A 92 10.78 4.78 6.16
N PRO A 93 10.27 5.52 5.16
CA PRO A 93 11.12 6.35 4.31
C PRO A 93 11.92 7.36 5.13
N GLY A 94 13.24 7.36 4.99
CA GLY A 94 14.10 8.43 5.47
C GLY A 94 14.06 9.64 4.52
N PRO A 95 14.87 10.69 4.77
CA PRO A 95 14.78 11.94 4.02
C PRO A 95 14.83 11.77 2.49
N ALA A 96 15.77 10.95 1.98
CA ALA A 96 15.87 10.67 0.55
C ALA A 96 14.65 9.91 0.00
N GLY A 97 14.13 8.94 0.75
CA GLY A 97 12.92 8.20 0.38
C GLY A 97 11.68 9.08 0.38
N SER A 98 11.56 10.00 1.34
CA SER A 98 10.48 11.00 1.37
C SER A 98 10.53 11.94 0.17
N THR A 99 11.71 12.41 -0.23
CA THR A 99 11.87 13.23 -1.44
C THR A 99 11.44 12.46 -2.69
N ARG A 100 11.88 11.20 -2.84
CA ARG A 100 11.46 10.34 -3.96
C ARG A 100 9.94 10.18 -4.04
N ILE A 101 9.28 9.97 -2.90
CA ILE A 101 7.81 9.90 -2.82
C ILE A 101 7.18 11.22 -3.27
N ALA A 102 7.70 12.34 -2.78
CA ALA A 102 7.20 13.67 -3.13
C ALA A 102 7.32 13.94 -4.64
N ASP A 103 8.48 13.65 -5.25
CA ASP A 103 8.71 13.85 -6.68
C ASP A 103 7.74 13.02 -7.53
N ALA A 104 7.49 11.77 -7.13
CA ALA A 104 6.55 10.87 -7.82
C ALA A 104 5.10 11.36 -7.73
N LEU A 105 4.69 11.89 -6.57
CA LEU A 105 3.35 12.44 -6.38
C LEU A 105 3.16 13.80 -7.06
N GLU A 106 4.18 14.65 -7.06
CA GLU A 106 4.09 16.02 -7.55
C GLU A 106 3.66 16.06 -9.02
N ALA A 107 4.28 15.25 -9.89
CA ALA A 107 3.94 15.20 -11.30
C ALA A 107 2.47 14.79 -11.54
N ARG A 108 1.99 13.83 -10.75
CA ARG A 108 0.61 13.33 -10.82
C ARG A 108 -0.39 14.36 -10.30
N LEU A 109 -0.09 15.01 -9.17
CA LEU A 109 -0.88 16.08 -8.58
C LEU A 109 -1.00 17.28 -9.51
N ARG A 110 0.11 17.75 -10.10
CA ARG A 110 0.11 18.87 -11.05
C ARG A 110 -0.80 18.60 -12.25
N THR A 111 -0.68 17.41 -12.84
CA THR A 111 -1.53 16.99 -13.97
C THR A 111 -3.01 17.00 -13.58
N ARG A 112 -3.34 16.47 -12.41
CA ARG A 112 -4.73 16.35 -11.95
C ARG A 112 -5.35 17.69 -11.60
N ILE A 113 -4.59 18.60 -10.98
CA ILE A 113 -5.05 19.95 -10.67
C ILE A 113 -5.26 20.75 -11.96
N ALA A 114 -4.37 20.61 -12.95
CA ALA A 114 -4.48 21.32 -14.23
C ALA A 114 -5.66 20.86 -15.09
N ASN A 115 -6.12 19.61 -14.93
CA ASN A 115 -7.22 19.01 -15.68
C ASN A 115 -8.58 19.06 -14.94
N ARG A 116 -8.73 19.89 -13.89
CA ARG A 116 -10.01 20.17 -13.24
C ARG A 116 -10.74 21.30 -13.95
#